data_AF-A0A9E1USC2-F1
#
_entry.id   AF-A0A9E1USC2-F1
#
_cell.length_a   1.000
_cell.length_b   1.000
_cell.length_c   1.000
_cell.angle_alpha   90.00
_cell.angle_beta   90.00
_cell.angle_gamma   90.00
#
_symmetry.space_group_name_H-M   'P 1'
#
loop_
_entity.id
_entity.type
_entity.pdbx_description
1 polymer ?
#
loop_
_entity_poly.entity_id
_entity_poly.type
_entity_poly.pdbx_seq_one_letter_code
_entity_poly.pdbx_strand_id
1 'polypeptide(L)'
;MLLTSFSLWLVAVYALRAACFGNPLSRYLAGATEELICQADELATHGSEQATPETLHFVQGFSRRFILGMAVLVLELALLIRLFWIDVLPWLAMGLLVKDLLFAAIGSLAAGHLRTDDKLLSTLRTLPPWLLHLDRAGALLSGAGALAFFLVLASR
;
A
#
# COMPACT_ATOMS: atom_id res chain seq x y z
N MET A 1 -18.23 10.38 15.48
CA MET A 1 -17.11 11.23 15.02
C MET A 1 -15.77 10.73 15.54
N LEU A 2 -15.67 10.35 16.83
CA LEU A 2 -14.46 9.77 17.43
C LEU A 2 -13.80 8.64 16.62
N LEU A 3 -14.57 7.64 16.18
CA LEU A 3 -14.04 6.54 15.35
C LEU A 3 -13.44 7.04 14.03
N THR A 4 -14.11 7.99 13.36
CA THR A 4 -13.63 8.59 12.10
C THR A 4 -12.33 9.35 12.31
N SER A 5 -12.23 10.14 13.38
CA SER A 5 -11.01 10.87 13.72
C SER A 5 -9.85 9.93 14.06
N PHE A 6 -10.12 8.85 14.81
CA PHE A 6 -9.10 7.85 15.13
C PHE A 6 -8.61 7.11 13.89
N SER A 7 -9.53 6.69 13.01
CA SER A 7 -9.18 6.05 11.75
C SER A 7 -8.41 6.98 10.81
N LEU A 8 -8.78 8.27 10.74
CA LEU A 8 -8.03 9.28 9.98
C LEU A 8 -6.62 9.47 10.52
N TRP A 9 -6.47 9.53 11.85
CA TRP A 9 -5.15 9.61 12.48
C TRP A 9 -4.29 8.39 12.15
N LEU A 10 -4.87 7.19 12.19
CA LEU A 10 -4.17 5.95 11.83
C LEU A 10 -3.69 5.98 10.37
N VAL A 11 -4.57 6.37 9.43
CA VAL A 11 -4.21 6.53 8.02
C VAL A 11 -3.13 7.59 7.86
N ALA A 12 -3.25 8.75 8.52
CA ALA A 12 -2.27 9.82 8.45
C ALA A 12 -0.88 9.35 8.93
N VAL A 13 -0.79 8.73 10.10
CA VAL A 13 0.47 8.23 10.66
C VAL A 13 1.08 7.16 9.76
N TYR A 14 0.29 6.22 9.26
CA TYR A 14 0.77 5.17 8.37
C TYR A 14 1.28 5.76 7.04
N ALA A 15 0.50 6.64 6.41
CA ALA A 15 0.81 7.23 5.13
C ALA A 15 2.03 8.18 5.20
N LEU A 16 2.13 9.01 6.25
CA LEU A 16 3.31 9.84 6.48
C LEU A 16 4.57 9.00 6.75
N ARG A 17 4.44 7.90 7.52
CA ARG A 17 5.55 6.97 7.72
C ARG A 17 5.99 6.36 6.39
N ALA A 18 5.05 5.93 5.55
CA ALA A 18 5.34 5.40 4.22
C ALA A 18 5.96 6.46 3.29
N ALA A 19 5.59 7.74 3.41
CA ALA A 19 6.20 8.83 2.66
C ALA A 19 7.65 9.09 3.08
N CYS A 20 7.91 9.20 4.39
CA CYS A 20 9.24 9.51 4.93
C CYS A 20 10.22 8.33 4.84
N PHE A 21 9.75 7.13 5.20
CA PHE A 21 10.59 5.94 5.24
C PHE A 21 10.39 5.03 4.02
N GLY A 22 9.52 5.37 3.07
CA GLY A 22 9.19 4.45 1.98
C GLY A 22 8.28 3.30 2.43
N ASN A 23 7.69 2.65 1.44
CA ASN A 23 6.73 1.58 1.66
C ASN A 23 7.38 0.36 2.34
N PRO A 24 6.78 -0.16 3.43
CA PRO A 24 7.32 -1.29 4.16
C PRO A 24 7.47 -2.54 3.28
N LEU A 25 6.63 -2.72 2.26
CA LEU A 25 6.68 -3.87 1.35
C LEU A 25 7.86 -3.75 0.38
N SER A 26 8.08 -2.58 -0.23
CA SER A 26 9.21 -2.37 -1.13
C SER A 26 10.55 -2.45 -0.40
N ARG A 27 10.64 -1.90 0.82
CA ARG A 27 11.82 -2.08 1.69
C ARG A 27 12.08 -3.52 2.07
N TYR A 28 11.03 -4.30 2.33
CA TYR A 28 11.17 -5.70 2.68
C TYR A 28 11.69 -6.55 1.51
N LEU A 29 11.20 -6.28 0.30
CA LEU A 29 11.70 -6.90 -0.94
C LEU A 29 13.15 -6.47 -1.25
N ALA A 30 13.47 -5.19 -1.10
CA ALA A 30 14.82 -4.67 -1.37
C ALA A 30 15.90 -5.23 -0.42
N GLY A 31 15.50 -5.61 0.80
CA GLY A 31 16.40 -6.21 1.79
C GLY A 31 16.59 -7.72 1.66
N ALA A 32 15.87 -8.39 0.75
CA ALA A 32 15.95 -9.84 0.57
C ALA A 32 17.02 -10.22 -0.46
N THR A 33 17.64 -11.39 -0.31
CA THR A 33 18.55 -11.94 -1.32
C THR A 33 17.74 -12.43 -2.53
N GLU A 34 18.37 -12.40 -3.71
CA GLU A 34 17.72 -12.79 -4.97
C GLU A 34 17.31 -14.27 -4.96
N GLU A 35 18.12 -15.11 -4.33
CA GLU A 35 17.88 -16.54 -4.12
C GLU A 35 16.62 -16.80 -3.27
N LEU A 36 16.41 -16.01 -2.23
CA LEU A 36 15.27 -16.13 -1.32
C LEU A 36 13.95 -15.66 -1.96
N ILE A 37 14.04 -14.68 -2.87
CA ILE A 37 12.93 -14.23 -3.70
C ILE A 37 12.56 -15.29 -4.74
N CYS A 38 13.55 -15.91 -5.39
CA CYS A 38 13.31 -16.97 -6.37
C CYS A 38 12.63 -18.19 -5.75
N GLN A 39 13.11 -18.64 -4.58
CA GLN A 39 12.49 -19.74 -3.82
C GLN A 39 11.08 -19.39 -3.34
N ALA A 40 10.82 -18.12 -3.00
CA ALA A 40 9.49 -17.65 -2.60
C ALA A 40 8.51 -17.60 -3.78
N ASP A 41 8.98 -17.22 -4.97
CA ASP A 41 8.20 -17.27 -6.23
C ASP A 41 7.84 -18.72 -6.60
N GLU A 42 8.80 -19.65 -6.53
CA GLU A 42 8.54 -21.08 -6.77
C GLU A 42 7.56 -21.68 -5.75
N LEU A 43 7.70 -21.33 -4.45
CA LEU A 43 6.78 -21.76 -3.42
C LEU A 43 5.35 -21.24 -3.64
N ALA A 44 5.20 -19.97 -4.03
CA ALA A 44 3.91 -19.34 -4.25
C ALA A 44 3.19 -19.88 -5.49
N THR A 45 3.94 -20.32 -6.51
CA THR A 45 3.38 -20.67 -7.81
C THR A 45 3.21 -22.18 -7.98
N HIS A 46 4.14 -22.99 -7.47
CA HIS A 46 4.17 -24.44 -7.73
C HIS A 46 3.93 -25.29 -6.46
N GLY A 47 3.91 -24.67 -5.27
CA GLY A 47 3.74 -25.41 -4.02
C GLY A 47 4.89 -26.39 -3.79
N SER A 48 6.07 -25.89 -3.41
CA SER A 48 7.25 -26.72 -3.19
C SER A 48 7.12 -27.63 -1.96
N GLU A 49 7.46 -28.93 -2.11
CA GLU A 49 7.58 -29.92 -1.03
C GLU A 49 8.79 -29.66 -0.09
N GLN A 50 9.73 -28.79 -0.46
CA GLN A 50 10.93 -28.48 0.31
C GLN A 50 11.05 -26.98 0.61
N ALA A 51 9.97 -26.38 1.12
CA ALA A 51 10.02 -25.01 1.62
C ALA A 51 10.94 -24.91 2.84
N THR A 52 12.06 -24.19 2.74
CA THR A 52 12.89 -23.92 3.91
C THR A 52 12.13 -23.03 4.90
N PRO A 53 12.39 -23.14 6.22
CA PRO A 53 11.74 -22.27 7.22
C PRO A 53 12.00 -20.79 6.96
N GLU A 54 13.15 -20.43 6.39
CA GLU A 54 13.48 -19.06 6.02
C GLU A 54 12.60 -18.52 4.88
N THR A 55 12.36 -19.31 3.83
CA THR A 55 11.46 -18.96 2.72
C THR A 55 10.01 -18.79 3.22
N LEU A 56 9.54 -19.67 4.10
CA LEU A 56 8.20 -19.56 4.70
C LEU A 56 8.05 -18.30 5.55
N HIS A 57 9.04 -17.99 6.41
CA HIS A 57 9.03 -16.76 7.19
C HIS A 57 9.06 -15.52 6.30
N PHE A 58 9.76 -15.58 5.17
CA PHE A 58 9.78 -14.49 4.20
C PHE A 58 8.42 -14.27 3.53
N VAL A 59 7.78 -15.32 3.03
CA VAL A 59 6.44 -15.24 2.41
C VAL A 59 5.40 -14.75 3.43
N GLN A 60 5.44 -15.23 4.67
CA GLN A 60 4.57 -14.75 5.75
C GLN A 60 4.82 -13.28 6.08
N GLY A 61 6.08 -12.86 6.11
CA GLY A 61 6.45 -11.46 6.31
C GLY A 61 5.98 -10.56 5.17
N PHE A 62 6.08 -11.04 3.94
CA PHE A 62 5.60 -10.34 2.75
C PHE A 62 4.08 -10.21 2.78
N SER A 63 3.36 -11.33 2.98
CA SER A 63 1.89 -11.37 2.98
C SER A 63 1.31 -10.49 4.09
N ARG A 64 1.88 -10.51 5.29
CA ARG A 64 1.44 -9.64 6.39
C ARG A 64 1.55 -8.15 6.04
N ARG A 65 2.64 -7.73 5.39
CA ARG A 65 2.82 -6.33 4.96
C ARG A 65 1.90 -5.97 3.80
N PHE A 66 1.69 -6.89 2.86
CA PHE A 66 0.75 -6.72 1.77
C PHE A 66 -0.69 -6.55 2.28
N ILE A 67 -1.15 -7.45 3.14
CA ILE A 67 -2.47 -7.39 3.78
C ILE A 67 -2.63 -6.09 4.56
N LEU A 68 -1.62 -5.67 5.32
CA LEU A 68 -1.66 -4.42 6.07
C LEU A 68 -1.81 -3.21 5.14
N GLY A 69 -1.05 -3.16 4.04
CA GLY A 69 -1.17 -2.09 3.04
C GLY A 69 -2.56 -2.04 2.41
N MET A 70 -3.10 -3.21 2.02
CA MET A 70 -4.46 -3.32 1.47
C MET A 70 -5.53 -2.91 2.49
N ALA A 71 -5.39 -3.31 3.75
CA ALA A 71 -6.32 -2.94 4.80
C ALA A 71 -6.34 -1.42 5.04
N VAL A 72 -5.17 -0.77 5.00
CA VAL A 72 -5.08 0.70 5.11
C VAL A 72 -5.71 1.38 3.89
N LEU A 73 -5.47 0.88 2.67
CA LEU A 73 -6.09 1.42 1.46
C LEU A 73 -7.63 1.32 1.51
N VAL A 74 -8.16 0.16 1.92
CA VAL A 74 -9.61 -0.04 2.07
C VAL A 74 -10.18 0.90 3.14
N LEU A 75 -9.47 1.07 4.26
CA LEU A 75 -9.86 2.00 5.31
C LEU A 75 -9.88 3.45 4.80
N GLU A 76 -8.85 3.85 4.04
CA GLU A 76 -8.77 5.19 3.43
C GLU A 76 -9.94 5.45 2.48
N LEU A 77 -10.21 4.53 1.55
CA LEU A 77 -11.35 4.63 0.63
C LEU A 77 -12.68 4.76 1.40
N ALA A 78 -12.91 3.91 2.41
CA ALA A 78 -14.11 3.96 3.22
C ALA A 78 -14.25 5.29 3.98
N LEU A 79 -13.14 5.84 4.49
CA LEU A 79 -13.13 7.15 5.14
C LEU A 79 -13.44 8.27 4.17
N LEU A 80 -12.84 8.28 2.99
CA LEU A 80 -13.07 9.33 1.99
C LEU A 80 -14.51 9.32 1.49
N ILE A 81 -15.09 8.15 1.22
CA ILE A 81 -16.52 8.00 0.86
C ILE A 81 -17.40 8.54 1.99
N ARG A 82 -17.09 8.19 3.24
CA ARG A 82 -17.84 8.68 4.40
C ARG A 82 -17.73 10.19 4.54
N LEU A 83 -16.54 10.77 4.40
CA LEU A 83 -16.26 12.20 4.51
C LEU A 83 -16.98 13.01 3.43
N PHE A 84 -17.00 12.48 2.21
CA PHE A 84 -17.78 13.03 1.12
C PHE A 84 -19.28 13.05 1.46
N TRP A 85 -19.82 11.96 2.01
CA TRP A 85 -21.24 11.86 2.38
C TRP A 85 -21.66 12.84 3.49
N ILE A 86 -20.74 13.22 4.38
CA ILE A 86 -21.02 14.18 5.47
C ILE A 86 -20.58 15.62 5.13
N ASP A 87 -20.29 15.90 3.85
CA ASP A 87 -19.89 17.21 3.32
C ASP A 87 -18.69 17.84 4.06
N VAL A 88 -17.75 17.02 4.55
CA VAL A 88 -16.49 17.51 5.10
C VAL A 88 -15.47 17.58 3.97
N LEU A 89 -15.21 18.80 3.46
CA LEU A 89 -14.29 19.05 2.34
C LEU A 89 -14.52 18.10 1.15
N PRO A 90 -15.73 18.07 0.54
CA PRO A 90 -16.12 17.05 -0.43
C PRO A 90 -15.21 17.03 -1.68
N TRP A 91 -14.72 18.18 -2.13
CA TRP A 91 -13.79 18.27 -3.25
C TRP A 91 -12.43 17.62 -2.95
N LEU A 92 -11.92 17.79 -1.73
CA LEU A 92 -10.69 17.13 -1.30
C LEU A 92 -10.88 15.61 -1.22
N ALA A 93 -12.03 15.18 -0.70
CA ALA A 93 -12.36 13.76 -0.58
C ALA A 93 -12.46 13.09 -1.96
N MET A 94 -13.15 13.75 -2.90
CA MET A 94 -13.25 13.29 -4.28
C MET A 94 -11.88 13.24 -4.97
N GLY A 95 -11.05 14.28 -4.82
CA GLY A 95 -9.72 14.32 -5.40
C GLY A 95 -8.82 13.19 -4.91
N LEU A 96 -8.87 12.88 -3.61
CA LEU A 96 -8.11 11.77 -3.03
C LEU A 96 -8.66 10.40 -3.45
N LEU A 97 -9.98 10.24 -3.58
CA LEU A 97 -10.59 9.02 -4.13
C LEU A 97 -10.16 8.75 -5.57
N VAL A 98 -10.19 9.78 -6.42
CA VAL A 98 -9.74 9.67 -7.81
C VAL A 98 -8.25 9.31 -7.86
N LYS A 99 -7.42 9.93 -7.02
CA LYS A 99 -6.02 9.55 -6.86
C LYS A 99 -5.89 8.07 -6.49
N ASP A 100 -6.56 7.60 -5.43
CA ASP A 100 -6.45 6.20 -5.00
C ASP A 100 -6.85 5.22 -6.10
N LEU A 101 -7.95 5.51 -6.81
CA LEU A 101 -8.40 4.72 -7.95
C LEU A 101 -7.38 4.70 -9.10
N LEU A 102 -6.79 5.85 -9.45
CA LEU A 102 -5.76 5.92 -10.47
C LEU A 102 -4.51 5.12 -10.10
N PHE A 103 -4.05 5.23 -8.85
CA PHE A 103 -2.89 4.48 -8.37
C PHE A 103 -3.18 2.98 -8.33
N ALA A 104 -4.36 2.56 -7.89
CA ALA A 104 -4.79 1.17 -7.94
C ALA A 104 -4.87 0.65 -9.38
N ALA A 105 -5.39 1.45 -10.31
CA ALA A 105 -5.44 1.11 -11.73
C ALA A 105 -4.04 0.99 -12.35
N ILE A 106 -3.14 1.93 -12.07
CA ILE A 106 -1.74 1.87 -12.53
C ILE A 106 -1.05 0.63 -11.95
N GLY A 107 -1.24 0.35 -10.66
CA GLY A 107 -0.69 -0.86 -10.02
C GLY A 107 -1.23 -2.15 -10.62
N SER A 108 -2.53 -2.19 -10.92
CA SER A 108 -3.18 -3.33 -11.56
C SER A 108 -2.74 -3.50 -13.02
N LEU A 109 -2.59 -2.42 -13.78
CA LEU A 109 -2.08 -2.44 -15.16
C LEU A 109 -0.62 -2.87 -15.19
N ALA A 110 0.21 -2.35 -14.28
CA ALA A 110 1.59 -2.78 -14.13
C ALA A 110 1.64 -4.28 -13.80
N ALA A 111 0.89 -4.74 -12.80
CA ALA A 111 0.80 -6.16 -12.47
C ALA A 111 0.26 -7.02 -13.63
N GLY A 112 -0.69 -6.49 -14.42
CA GLY A 112 -1.26 -7.17 -15.59
C GLY A 112 -0.28 -7.28 -16.75
N HIS A 113 0.55 -6.27 -16.98
CA HIS A 113 1.64 -6.30 -17.97
C HIS A 113 2.76 -7.27 -17.56
N LEU A 114 2.96 -7.44 -16.26
CA LEU A 114 3.98 -8.30 -15.66
C LEU A 114 3.52 -9.77 -15.50
N ARG A 115 2.27 -10.08 -15.83
CA ARG A 115 1.66 -11.43 -15.70
C ARG A 115 2.10 -12.40 -16.80
N THR A 116 3.29 -12.20 -17.37
CA THR A 116 3.79 -13.02 -18.48
C THR A 116 4.70 -14.16 -18.03
N ASP A 117 5.23 -14.15 -16.80
CA ASP A 117 6.07 -15.24 -16.27
C ASP A 117 5.87 -15.44 -14.76
N ASP A 118 6.03 -16.68 -14.28
CA ASP A 118 5.80 -17.23 -12.93
C ASP A 118 6.66 -16.62 -11.78
N LYS A 119 6.90 -15.31 -11.81
CA LYS A 119 7.98 -14.62 -11.09
C LYS A 119 7.53 -13.28 -10.50
N LEU A 120 6.48 -13.31 -9.69
CA LEU A 120 5.78 -12.12 -9.17
C LEU A 120 6.67 -11.26 -8.25
N LEU A 121 7.36 -11.86 -7.28
CA LEU A 121 8.19 -11.16 -6.29
C LEU A 121 9.48 -10.63 -6.91
N SER A 122 10.10 -11.40 -7.80
CA SER A 122 11.28 -10.97 -8.55
C SER A 122 10.96 -9.80 -9.48
N THR A 123 9.76 -9.79 -10.08
CA THR A 123 9.30 -8.65 -10.87
C THR A 123 8.97 -7.42 -10.02
N LEU A 124 8.40 -7.61 -8.82
CA LEU A 124 8.20 -6.50 -7.88
C LEU A 124 9.53 -5.89 -7.39
N ARG A 125 10.62 -6.67 -7.36
CA ARG A 125 11.96 -6.16 -7.03
C ARG A 125 12.55 -5.30 -8.16
N THR A 126 12.24 -5.60 -9.42
CA THR A 126 12.73 -4.85 -10.59
C THR A 126 11.84 -3.65 -10.95
N LEU A 127 10.88 -3.30 -10.08
CA LEU A 127 10.02 -2.14 -10.28
C LEU A 127 10.85 -0.87 -10.53
N PRO A 128 10.49 -0.06 -11.55
CA PRO A 128 11.19 1.16 -11.86
C PRO A 128 11.26 2.11 -10.65
N PRO A 129 12.37 2.84 -10.45
CA PRO A 129 12.52 3.76 -9.33
C PRO A 129 11.48 4.89 -9.32
N TRP A 130 10.93 5.27 -10.48
CA TRP A 130 9.85 6.26 -10.57
C TRP A 130 8.55 5.80 -9.90
N LEU A 131 8.25 4.50 -9.87
CA LEU A 131 7.09 3.95 -9.15
C LEU A 131 7.25 4.10 -7.64
N LEU A 132 8.47 4.00 -7.12
CA LEU A 132 8.75 4.26 -5.70
C LEU A 132 8.55 5.73 -5.34
N HIS A 133 8.91 6.65 -6.25
CA HIS A 133 8.66 8.08 -6.07
C HIS A 133 7.17 8.42 -6.10
N LEU A 134 6.42 7.81 -7.03
CA LEU A 134 4.97 7.94 -7.08
C LEU A 134 4.29 7.42 -5.82
N ASP A 135 4.69 6.24 -5.33
CA ASP A 135 4.13 5.65 -4.11
C ASP A 135 4.37 6.56 -2.89
N ARG A 136 5.57 7.14 -2.76
CA ARG A 136 5.87 8.13 -1.71
C ARG A 136 5.06 9.42 -1.86
N ALA A 137 4.92 9.94 -3.07
CA ALA A 137 4.12 11.14 -3.33
C ALA A 137 2.63 10.89 -3.03
N GLY A 138 2.12 9.74 -3.44
CA GLY A 138 0.76 9.29 -3.14
C GLY A 138 0.52 9.17 -1.64
N ALA A 139 1.44 8.54 -0.91
CA ALA A 139 1.38 8.43 0.55
C ALA A 139 1.45 9.79 1.26
N LEU A 140 2.23 10.74 0.74
CA LEU A 140 2.31 12.09 1.28
C LEU A 140 1.00 12.85 1.10
N LEU A 141 0.39 12.76 -0.09
CA LEU A 141 -0.92 13.35 -0.37
C LEU A 141 -2.02 12.75 0.51
N SER A 142 -2.04 11.42 0.65
CA SER A 142 -2.96 10.71 1.55
C SER A 142 -2.77 11.13 3.01
N GLY A 143 -1.53 11.21 3.48
CA GLY A 143 -1.21 11.61 4.85
C GLY A 143 -1.59 13.07 5.15
N ALA A 144 -1.26 13.99 4.24
CA ALA A 144 -1.63 15.39 4.35
C ALA A 144 -3.15 15.60 4.28
N GLY A 145 -3.83 14.87 3.37
CA GLY A 145 -5.28 14.87 3.26
C GLY A 145 -5.97 14.37 4.52
N ALA A 146 -5.54 13.22 5.05
CA ALA A 146 -6.06 12.66 6.29
C ALA A 146 -5.86 13.60 7.49
N LEU A 147 -4.71 14.27 7.59
CA LEU A 147 -4.46 15.32 8.59
C LEU A 147 -5.41 16.50 8.43
N ALA A 148 -5.62 16.99 7.21
CA ALA A 148 -6.54 18.10 6.95
C ALA A 148 -7.97 17.75 7.39
N PHE A 149 -8.46 16.56 7.04
CA PHE A 149 -9.76 16.07 7.52
C PHE A 149 -9.82 15.96 9.03
N PHE A 150 -8.77 15.40 9.66
CA PHE A 150 -8.70 15.25 11.11
C PHE A 150 -8.79 16.61 11.82
N LEU A 151 -8.04 17.61 11.36
CA LEU A 151 -8.05 18.95 11.93
C LEU A 151 -9.43 19.62 11.80
N VAL A 152 -10.07 19.51 10.61
CA VAL A 152 -11.41 20.06 10.41
C VAL A 152 -12.43 19.36 11.31
N LEU A 153 -12.38 18.04 11.42
CA LEU A 153 -13.27 17.27 12.31
C LEU A 153 -13.03 17.53 13.78
N ALA A 154 -11.80 17.83 14.19
CA ALA A 154 -11.47 18.21 15.56
C ALA A 154 -11.89 19.64 15.92
N SER A 155 -12.04 20.50 14.92
CA SER A 155 -12.48 21.90 15.09
C SER A 155 -14.01 22.09 15.09
N ARG A 156 -14.76 21.03 14.79
CA ARG A 156 -16.24 21.00 14.82
C ARG A 156 -16.72 20.35 16.11
#